data_AF-Q0FHW4-F1
#
_entry.id   AF-Q0FHW4-F1
#
_cell.length_a   1.000
_cell.length_b   1.000
_cell.length_c   1.000
_cell.angle_alpha   90.00
_cell.angle_beta   90.00
_cell.angle_gamma   90.00
#
_symmetry.space_group_name_H-M   'P 1'
#
loop_
_entity.id
_entity.type
_entity.pdbx_description
1 polymer ?
#
loop_
_entity_poly.entity_id
_entity_poly.type
_entity_poly.pdbx_seq_one_letter_code
_entity_poly.pdbx_strand_id
1 'polypeptide(L)'
;MLAVARMEAARAGAVIVGEDLGVIPDGLQHALKDSGILGCRLMCFEHTGDPPWYKAPQEYDEGVIASFSSHDLPTWKGWREGREIALRRDMGIIPAEHTEGMFGFRGREVEGMDGATAPYRNGYAPESPEAMAALLAETASCMVALQVEDMLEMESQPNMPGTVWEYPNWRQRLPAGVDEIAASPVLANAARIMKRAGR
;
A
#
# COMPACT_ATOMS: atom_id res chain seq x y z
N MET A 1 -19.06 21.10 -3.79
CA MET A 1 -17.81 20.76 -3.07
C MET A 1 -16.66 20.47 -4.03
N LEU A 2 -16.73 19.46 -4.91
CA LEU A 2 -15.64 19.12 -5.84
C LEU A 2 -15.18 20.30 -6.72
N ALA A 3 -16.12 21.09 -7.26
CA ALA A 3 -15.78 22.26 -8.07
C ALA A 3 -14.92 23.29 -7.32
N VAL A 4 -15.25 23.56 -6.05
CA VAL A 4 -14.49 24.50 -5.21
C VAL A 4 -13.10 23.95 -4.93
N ALA A 5 -12.98 22.67 -4.57
CA ALA A 5 -11.69 22.02 -4.34
C ALA A 5 -10.78 22.13 -5.57
N ARG A 6 -11.32 21.83 -6.77
CA ARG A 6 -10.59 21.94 -8.05
C ARG A 6 -10.13 23.37 -8.33
N MET A 7 -10.99 24.36 -8.10
CA MET A 7 -10.64 25.77 -8.32
C MET A 7 -9.47 26.18 -7.41
N GLU A 8 -9.51 25.81 -6.14
CA GLU A 8 -8.45 26.15 -5.19
C GLU A 8 -7.15 25.39 -5.49
N ALA A 9 -7.22 24.11 -5.88
CA ALA A 9 -6.05 23.35 -6.31
C ALA A 9 -5.42 23.95 -7.58
N ALA A 10 -6.23 24.34 -8.56
CA ALA A 10 -5.75 25.00 -9.77
C ALA A 10 -5.06 26.34 -9.46
N ARG A 11 -5.62 27.15 -8.54
CA ARG A 11 -5.01 28.40 -8.08
C ARG A 11 -3.67 28.18 -7.36
N ALA A 12 -3.53 27.07 -6.65
CA ALA A 12 -2.32 26.70 -5.93
C ALA A 12 -1.29 25.94 -6.80
N GLY A 13 -1.65 25.52 -8.02
CA GLY A 13 -0.82 24.59 -8.81
C GLY A 13 -0.67 23.22 -8.16
N ALA A 14 -1.66 22.79 -7.38
CA ALA A 14 -1.63 21.57 -6.60
C ALA A 14 -2.41 20.42 -7.27
N VAL A 15 -2.03 19.19 -6.92
CA VAL A 15 -2.77 17.97 -7.25
C VAL A 15 -3.69 17.60 -6.09
N ILE A 16 -4.88 17.07 -6.38
CA ILE A 16 -5.78 16.52 -5.37
C ILE A 16 -5.79 15.00 -5.52
N VAL A 17 -5.56 14.31 -4.40
CA VAL A 17 -5.83 12.88 -4.25
C VAL A 17 -7.02 12.73 -3.32
N GLY A 18 -8.08 12.09 -3.78
CA GLY A 18 -9.22 11.68 -2.98
C GLY A 18 -9.05 10.22 -2.57
N GLU A 19 -8.98 9.97 -1.27
CA GLU A 19 -9.01 8.60 -0.75
C GLU A 19 -10.39 7.99 -1.01
N ASP A 20 -10.48 7.11 -2.00
CA ASP A 20 -11.70 6.44 -2.46
C ASP A 20 -11.71 4.94 -2.09
N LEU A 21 -11.26 4.63 -0.87
CA LEU A 21 -11.10 3.26 -0.36
C LEU A 21 -12.31 2.80 0.47
N GLY A 22 -12.51 1.48 0.54
CA GLY A 22 -13.54 0.86 1.36
C GLY A 22 -14.93 0.89 0.72
N VAL A 23 -15.96 1.11 1.55
CA VAL A 23 -17.36 1.13 1.09
C VAL A 23 -17.70 2.53 0.59
N ILE A 24 -17.57 2.72 -0.73
CA ILE A 24 -17.85 3.98 -1.40
C ILE A 24 -19.25 4.01 -2.05
N PRO A 25 -19.94 5.16 -2.08
CA PRO A 25 -21.19 5.29 -2.82
C PRO A 25 -21.01 5.11 -4.33
N ASP A 26 -22.02 4.51 -4.96
CA ASP A 26 -22.08 4.37 -6.42
C ASP A 26 -21.91 5.73 -7.11
N GLY A 27 -21.08 5.75 -8.16
CA GLY A 27 -20.80 6.94 -8.96
C GLY A 27 -19.79 7.93 -8.34
N LEU A 28 -19.37 7.76 -7.07
CA LEU A 28 -18.38 8.66 -6.46
C LEU A 28 -17.05 8.64 -7.22
N GLN A 29 -16.52 7.46 -7.54
CA GLN A 29 -15.28 7.32 -8.32
C GLN A 29 -15.37 7.97 -9.70
N HIS A 30 -16.52 7.86 -10.38
CA HIS A 30 -16.75 8.55 -11.64
C HIS A 30 -16.72 10.06 -11.45
N ALA A 31 -17.41 10.58 -10.43
CA ALA A 31 -17.42 12.01 -10.12
C ALA A 31 -16.03 12.57 -9.77
N LEU A 32 -15.19 11.80 -9.08
CA LEU A 32 -13.79 12.16 -8.79
C LEU A 32 -12.95 12.19 -10.07
N LYS A 33 -13.06 11.14 -10.90
CA LYS A 33 -12.37 11.05 -12.20
C LYS A 33 -12.76 12.18 -13.14
N ASP A 34 -14.05 12.45 -13.32
CA ASP A 34 -14.57 13.56 -14.13
C ASP A 34 -14.15 14.94 -13.57
N SER A 35 -13.80 14.97 -12.29
CA SER A 35 -13.26 16.14 -11.59
C SER A 35 -11.74 16.28 -11.70
N GLY A 36 -11.04 15.33 -12.33
CA GLY A 36 -9.58 15.31 -12.38
C GLY A 36 -8.93 15.14 -11.00
N ILE A 37 -9.66 14.54 -10.04
CA ILE A 37 -9.16 14.20 -8.72
C ILE A 37 -8.63 12.76 -8.78
N LEU A 38 -7.38 12.56 -8.37
CA LEU A 38 -6.76 11.24 -8.39
C LEU A 38 -7.40 10.34 -7.32
N GLY A 39 -7.59 9.06 -7.62
CA GLY A 39 -7.97 8.05 -6.62
C GLY A 39 -6.76 7.43 -5.92
N CYS A 40 -7.02 6.45 -5.06
CA CYS A 40 -6.03 5.62 -4.38
C CYS A 40 -6.22 4.14 -4.77
N ARG A 41 -5.13 3.44 -5.06
CA ARG A 41 -5.13 1.98 -5.22
C ARG A 41 -4.09 1.37 -4.30
N LEU A 42 -4.54 0.50 -3.40
CA LEU A 42 -3.66 -0.18 -2.45
C LEU A 42 -3.47 -1.62 -2.93
N MET A 43 -2.26 -1.92 -3.39
CA MET A 43 -1.92 -3.18 -4.06
C MET A 43 -2.25 -4.41 -3.22
N CYS A 44 -2.19 -4.32 -1.88
CA CYS A 44 -2.61 -5.42 -1.00
C CYS A 44 -4.09 -5.82 -1.16
N PHE A 45 -4.94 -4.95 -1.69
CA PHE A 45 -6.36 -5.19 -1.97
C PHE A 45 -6.70 -5.38 -3.45
N GLU A 46 -5.74 -5.15 -4.38
CA GLU A 46 -5.98 -5.21 -5.83
C GLU A 46 -5.88 -6.65 -6.34
N HIS A 47 -6.72 -7.54 -5.80
CA HIS A 47 -6.83 -8.93 -6.22
C HIS A 47 -8.27 -9.42 -6.22
N THR A 48 -8.52 -10.51 -6.94
CA THR A 48 -9.84 -11.17 -7.01
C THR A 48 -9.70 -12.68 -6.98
N GLY A 49 -10.78 -13.38 -6.64
CA GLY A 49 -10.83 -14.85 -6.63
C GLY A 49 -10.24 -15.49 -5.38
N ASP A 50 -10.33 -16.83 -5.32
CA ASP A 50 -9.67 -17.68 -4.32
C ASP A 50 -9.10 -18.91 -5.06
N PRO A 51 -7.77 -19.06 -5.21
CA PRO A 51 -6.72 -18.21 -4.63
C PRO A 51 -6.66 -16.79 -5.25
N PRO A 52 -6.11 -15.80 -4.52
CA PRO A 52 -5.96 -14.42 -5.00
C PRO A 52 -5.22 -14.28 -6.33
N TRP A 53 -5.89 -13.67 -7.31
CA TRP A 53 -5.31 -13.22 -8.57
C TRP A 53 -5.11 -11.71 -8.53
N TYR A 54 -3.86 -11.26 -8.40
CA TYR A 54 -3.53 -9.84 -8.36
C TYR A 54 -3.67 -9.20 -9.73
N LYS A 55 -4.20 -7.97 -9.72
CA LYS A 55 -4.36 -7.12 -10.88
C LYS A 55 -3.02 -6.90 -11.56
N ALA A 56 -2.97 -7.06 -12.88
CA ALA A 56 -1.73 -6.81 -13.62
C ALA A 56 -1.40 -5.30 -13.53
N PRO A 57 -0.11 -4.93 -13.47
CA PRO A 57 0.26 -3.53 -13.28
C PRO A 57 -0.32 -2.60 -14.37
N GLN A 58 -0.43 -3.08 -15.61
CA GLN A 58 -1.01 -2.32 -16.73
C GLN A 58 -2.52 -2.08 -16.62
N GLU A 59 -3.22 -2.81 -15.73
CA GLU A 59 -4.66 -2.66 -15.52
C GLU A 59 -5.01 -1.62 -14.44
N TYR A 60 -4.00 -1.11 -13.72
CA TYR A 60 -4.21 -0.02 -12.76
C TYR A 60 -4.72 1.24 -13.46
N ASP A 61 -5.56 2.01 -12.76
CA ASP A 61 -6.10 3.24 -13.32
C ASP A 61 -5.00 4.30 -13.45
N GLU A 62 -4.89 4.98 -14.58
CA GLU A 62 -3.88 6.06 -14.75
C GLU A 62 -4.10 7.20 -13.75
N GLY A 63 -5.35 7.57 -13.48
CA GLY A 63 -5.71 8.69 -12.60
C GLY A 63 -5.68 8.37 -11.11
N VAL A 64 -4.67 7.66 -10.61
CA VAL A 64 -4.55 7.30 -9.19
C VAL A 64 -3.13 7.44 -8.65
N ILE A 65 -3.02 7.49 -7.33
CA ILE A 65 -1.81 7.12 -6.60
C ILE A 65 -1.88 5.63 -6.23
N ALA A 66 -0.87 4.86 -6.64
CA ALA A 66 -0.71 3.48 -6.23
C ALA A 66 0.29 3.37 -5.08
N SER A 67 -0.04 2.58 -4.07
CA SER A 67 0.88 2.17 -3.00
C SER A 67 0.63 0.72 -2.64
N PHE A 68 1.52 0.10 -1.85
CA PHE A 68 1.26 -1.25 -1.36
C PHE A 68 0.14 -1.26 -0.32
N SER A 69 0.29 -0.40 0.69
CA SER A 69 -0.59 -0.25 1.84
C SER A 69 -0.80 1.24 2.16
N SER A 70 -1.40 1.54 3.31
CA SER A 70 -1.48 2.88 3.88
C SER A 70 -1.02 2.86 5.34
N HIS A 71 -1.04 4.01 5.99
CA HIS A 71 -0.73 4.11 7.42
C HIS A 71 -1.73 3.35 8.33
N ASP A 72 -2.92 3.03 7.82
CA ASP A 72 -3.98 2.28 8.53
C ASP A 72 -3.86 0.75 8.36
N LEU A 73 -2.93 0.31 7.51
CA LEU A 73 -2.76 -1.07 7.10
C LEU A 73 -1.39 -1.60 7.54
N PRO A 74 -1.23 -2.94 7.61
CA PRO A 74 0.08 -3.53 7.86
C PRO A 74 1.09 -3.09 6.79
N THR A 75 2.34 -2.92 7.22
CA THR A 75 3.48 -2.73 6.32
C THR A 75 3.67 -3.94 5.41
N TRP A 76 4.49 -3.84 4.37
CA TRP A 76 4.87 -4.95 3.50
C TRP A 76 5.29 -6.20 4.30
N LYS A 77 6.26 -6.06 5.20
CA LYS A 77 6.72 -7.17 6.03
C LYS A 77 5.64 -7.65 7.01
N GLY A 78 4.99 -6.72 7.72
CA GLY A 78 3.94 -7.06 8.69
C GLY A 78 2.75 -7.78 8.04
N TRP A 79 2.39 -7.40 6.82
CA TRP A 79 1.34 -8.03 6.03
C TRP A 79 1.73 -9.45 5.68
N ARG A 80 2.94 -9.68 5.14
CA ARG A 80 3.41 -11.03 4.79
C ARG A 80 3.41 -11.98 6.00
N GLU A 81 3.70 -11.46 7.18
CA GLU A 81 3.71 -12.21 8.44
C GLU A 81 2.32 -12.36 9.10
N GLY A 82 1.29 -11.66 8.60
CA GLY A 82 -0.03 -11.62 9.24
C GLY A 82 0.01 -10.95 10.62
N ARG A 83 0.92 -9.99 10.81
CA ARG A 83 1.18 -9.37 12.12
C ARG A 83 -0.04 -8.68 12.69
N GLU A 84 -0.82 -8.02 11.84
CA GLU A 84 -2.05 -7.36 12.23
C GLU A 84 -3.14 -8.36 12.66
N ILE A 85 -3.16 -9.57 12.08
CA ILE A 85 -4.07 -10.65 12.48
C ILE A 85 -3.71 -11.10 13.91
N ALA A 86 -2.42 -11.35 14.16
CA ALA A 86 -1.94 -11.74 15.50
C ALA A 86 -2.27 -10.65 16.54
N LEU A 87 -2.00 -9.39 16.23
CA LEU A 87 -2.27 -8.26 17.13
C LEU A 87 -3.76 -8.09 17.40
N ARG A 88 -4.62 -8.15 16.37
CA ARG A 88 -6.07 -8.06 16.54
C ARG A 88 -6.63 -9.21 17.39
N ARG A 89 -6.08 -10.41 17.25
CA ARG A 89 -6.42 -11.55 18.12
C ARG A 89 -6.03 -11.27 19.57
N ASP A 90 -4.80 -10.85 19.79
CA ASP A 90 -4.24 -10.66 21.13
C ASP A 90 -4.95 -9.53 21.90
N MET A 91 -5.46 -8.52 21.17
CA MET A 91 -6.30 -7.45 21.72
C MET A 91 -7.78 -7.84 21.86
N GLY A 92 -8.19 -9.05 21.44
CA GLY A 92 -9.58 -9.50 21.49
C GLY A 92 -10.52 -8.84 20.49
N ILE A 93 -9.98 -8.18 19.45
CA ILE A 93 -10.76 -7.52 18.39
C ILE A 93 -11.34 -8.56 17.42
N ILE A 94 -10.58 -9.63 17.16
CA ILE A 94 -11.05 -10.77 16.37
C ILE A 94 -11.08 -12.03 17.25
N PRO A 95 -12.14 -12.85 17.14
CA PRO A 95 -12.20 -14.15 17.81
C PRO A 95 -11.07 -15.09 17.36
N ALA A 96 -10.49 -15.82 18.30
CA ALA A 96 -9.34 -16.69 18.06
C ALA A 96 -9.65 -17.78 17.03
N GLU A 97 -10.88 -18.30 17.03
CA GLU A 97 -11.39 -19.31 16.10
C GLU A 97 -11.38 -18.88 14.63
N HIS A 98 -11.37 -17.57 14.34
CA HIS A 98 -11.29 -17.08 12.96
C HIS A 98 -9.85 -16.94 12.45
N THR A 99 -8.86 -16.89 13.36
CA THR A 99 -7.49 -16.52 13.02
C THR A 99 -6.79 -17.53 12.13
N GLU A 100 -7.05 -18.83 12.31
CA GLU A 100 -6.49 -19.88 11.47
C GLU A 100 -6.90 -19.70 10.00
N GLY A 101 -8.18 -19.41 9.75
CA GLY A 101 -8.69 -19.12 8.41
C GLY A 101 -8.09 -17.84 7.82
N MET A 102 -7.91 -16.79 8.64
CA MET A 102 -7.29 -15.53 8.20
C MET A 102 -5.80 -15.72 7.84
N PHE A 103 -5.03 -16.44 8.65
CA PHE A 103 -3.63 -16.78 8.32
C PHE A 103 -3.55 -17.67 7.08
N GLY A 104 -4.45 -18.63 6.94
CA GLY A 104 -4.54 -19.48 5.75
C GLY A 104 -4.85 -18.69 4.48
N PHE A 105 -5.73 -17.68 4.57
CA PHE A 105 -6.00 -16.77 3.45
C PHE A 105 -4.81 -15.87 3.16
N ARG A 106 -4.19 -15.27 4.20
CA ARG A 106 -2.96 -14.46 4.06
C ARG A 106 -1.85 -15.23 3.36
N GLY A 107 -1.66 -16.51 3.67
CA GLY A 107 -0.69 -17.35 2.97
C GLY A 107 -0.94 -17.43 1.46
N ARG A 108 -2.21 -17.53 1.03
CA ARG A 108 -2.59 -17.53 -0.39
C ARG A 108 -2.44 -16.14 -1.02
N GLU A 109 -2.72 -15.07 -0.28
CA GLU A 109 -2.45 -13.70 -0.73
C GLU A 109 -0.95 -13.49 -0.97
N VAL A 110 -0.10 -13.94 -0.05
CA VAL A 110 1.37 -13.84 -0.16
C VAL A 110 1.86 -14.64 -1.37
N GLU A 111 1.37 -15.86 -1.58
CA GLU A 111 1.71 -16.67 -2.76
C GLU A 111 1.29 -15.98 -4.07
N GLY A 112 0.09 -15.42 -4.12
CA GLY A 112 -0.40 -14.66 -5.28
C GLY A 112 0.46 -13.42 -5.56
N MET A 113 0.84 -12.68 -4.52
CA MET A 113 1.70 -11.50 -4.62
C MET A 113 3.12 -11.87 -5.09
N ASP A 114 3.65 -13.00 -4.65
CA ASP A 114 4.95 -13.50 -5.10
C ASP A 114 4.93 -13.88 -6.58
N GLY A 115 3.81 -14.44 -7.04
CA GLY A 115 3.56 -14.65 -8.47
C GLY A 115 3.48 -13.34 -9.25
N ALA A 116 2.78 -12.34 -8.73
CA ALA A 116 2.61 -11.04 -9.37
C ALA A 116 3.93 -10.24 -9.48
N THR A 117 4.79 -10.31 -8.46
CA THR A 117 6.09 -9.62 -8.46
C THR A 117 7.17 -10.37 -9.26
N ALA A 118 7.03 -11.68 -9.47
CA ALA A 118 8.06 -12.51 -10.10
C ALA A 118 8.60 -11.99 -11.45
N PRO A 119 7.77 -11.47 -12.38
CA PRO A 119 8.27 -10.94 -13.66
C PRO A 119 9.08 -9.65 -13.53
N TYR A 120 8.86 -8.88 -12.47
CA TYR A 120 9.35 -7.51 -12.33
C TYR A 120 10.49 -7.36 -11.32
N ARG A 121 10.60 -8.29 -10.36
CA ARG A 121 11.55 -8.19 -9.24
C ARG A 121 13.03 -8.33 -9.61
N ASN A 122 13.40 -8.57 -10.88
CA ASN A 122 14.78 -8.47 -11.38
C ASN A 122 15.88 -9.12 -10.50
N GLY A 123 15.59 -10.30 -9.92
CA GLY A 123 16.52 -11.04 -9.06
C GLY A 123 16.47 -10.69 -7.57
N TYR A 124 15.68 -9.68 -7.17
CA TYR A 124 15.35 -9.45 -5.77
C TYR A 124 14.49 -10.57 -5.20
N ALA A 125 14.64 -10.85 -3.91
CA ALA A 125 13.85 -11.85 -3.20
C ALA A 125 12.36 -11.43 -3.15
N PRO A 126 11.39 -12.36 -3.25
CA PRO A 126 9.96 -12.04 -3.23
C PRO A 126 9.55 -11.12 -2.06
N GLU A 127 10.11 -11.37 -0.88
CA GLU A 127 9.82 -10.66 0.36
C GLU A 127 10.53 -9.30 0.48
N SER A 128 11.45 -8.97 -0.43
CA SER A 128 12.18 -7.70 -0.35
C SER A 128 11.29 -6.50 -0.70
N PRO A 129 11.55 -5.32 -0.11
CA PRO A 129 10.87 -4.08 -0.50
C PRO A 129 11.10 -3.71 -1.97
N GLU A 130 12.24 -4.10 -2.57
CA GLU A 130 12.52 -3.90 -3.98
C GLU A 130 11.60 -4.69 -4.91
N ALA A 131 11.20 -5.91 -4.53
CA ALA A 131 10.25 -6.70 -5.33
C ALA A 131 8.87 -6.02 -5.38
N MET A 132 8.40 -5.53 -4.24
CA MET A 132 7.19 -4.72 -4.13
C MET A 132 7.30 -3.41 -4.93
N ALA A 133 8.40 -2.67 -4.76
CA ALA A 133 8.64 -1.43 -5.48
C ALA A 133 8.72 -1.63 -7.00
N ALA A 134 9.27 -2.76 -7.46
CA ALA A 134 9.36 -3.09 -8.88
C ALA A 134 7.98 -3.31 -9.51
N LEU A 135 7.08 -4.03 -8.85
CA LEU A 135 5.72 -4.18 -9.35
C LEU A 135 4.95 -2.86 -9.34
N LEU A 136 5.06 -2.06 -8.27
CA LEU A 136 4.44 -0.73 -8.17
C LEU A 136 4.91 0.22 -9.27
N ALA A 137 6.21 0.21 -9.56
CA ALA A 137 6.82 1.07 -10.58
C ALA A 137 6.20 0.83 -11.97
N GLU A 138 5.83 -0.42 -12.28
CA GLU A 138 5.30 -0.84 -13.58
C GLU A 138 3.80 -0.57 -13.75
N THR A 139 3.10 -0.11 -12.70
CA THR A 139 1.66 0.16 -12.77
C THR A 139 1.33 1.22 -13.83
N ALA A 140 0.11 1.25 -14.37
CA ALA A 140 -0.28 2.36 -15.26
C ALA A 140 -0.60 3.66 -14.49
N SER A 141 -0.69 3.63 -13.16
CA SER A 141 -0.97 4.76 -12.27
C SER A 141 -0.01 5.93 -12.50
N CYS A 142 -0.51 7.16 -12.58
CA CYS A 142 0.32 8.35 -12.80
C CYS A 142 1.24 8.71 -11.62
N MET A 143 0.94 8.20 -10.42
CA MET A 143 1.69 8.44 -9.20
C MET A 143 1.89 7.13 -8.43
N VAL A 144 3.05 6.97 -7.82
CA VAL A 144 3.40 5.84 -6.95
C VAL A 144 3.93 6.38 -5.63
N ALA A 145 3.47 5.81 -4.51
CA ALA A 145 3.97 6.10 -3.18
C ALA A 145 4.56 4.83 -2.54
N LEU A 146 5.77 4.98 -1.99
CA LEU A 146 6.41 3.97 -1.17
C LEU A 146 6.39 4.45 0.28
N GLN A 147 5.88 3.62 1.20
CA GLN A 147 6.00 3.92 2.63
C GLN A 147 7.43 3.66 3.09
N VAL A 148 7.96 4.56 3.91
CA VAL A 148 9.32 4.43 4.44
C VAL A 148 9.42 3.22 5.36
N GLU A 149 8.35 2.87 6.07
CA GLU A 149 8.27 1.68 6.91
C GLU A 149 8.45 0.38 6.12
N ASP A 150 7.91 0.32 4.89
CA ASP A 150 8.11 -0.82 4.00
C ASP A 150 9.56 -0.90 3.54
N MET A 151 10.14 0.25 3.15
CA MET A 151 11.54 0.32 2.72
C MET A 151 12.50 -0.07 3.84
N LEU A 152 12.16 0.23 5.09
CA LEU A 152 12.95 -0.13 6.27
C LEU A 152 12.57 -1.50 6.86
N GLU A 153 11.76 -2.29 6.15
CA GLU A 153 11.34 -3.64 6.56
C GLU A 153 10.75 -3.68 7.99
N MET A 154 10.02 -2.64 8.37
CA MET A 154 9.37 -2.56 9.67
C MET A 154 8.18 -3.53 9.72
N GLU A 155 8.01 -4.24 10.83
CA GLU A 155 6.90 -5.20 11.02
C GLU A 155 5.62 -4.53 11.54
N SER A 156 5.78 -3.45 12.30
CA SER A 156 4.68 -2.79 12.99
C SER A 156 4.17 -1.60 12.18
N GLN A 157 2.84 -1.50 12.04
CA GLN A 157 2.13 -0.41 11.37
C GLN A 157 1.98 0.81 12.28
N PRO A 158 1.93 2.04 11.72
CA PRO A 158 1.86 3.25 12.54
C PRO A 158 0.49 3.43 13.22
N ASN A 159 -0.58 2.90 12.63
CA ASN A 159 -1.94 2.96 13.18
C ASN A 159 -2.68 1.62 13.02
N MET A 160 -3.51 1.29 14.01
CA MET A 160 -4.38 0.12 14.04
C MET A 160 -5.85 0.58 14.16
N PRO A 161 -6.57 0.71 13.04
CA PRO A 161 -7.96 1.14 13.06
C PRO A 161 -8.83 0.27 13.97
N GLY A 162 -9.69 0.93 14.74
CA GLY A 162 -10.57 0.30 15.74
C GLY A 162 -9.95 0.14 17.12
N THR A 163 -8.81 0.79 17.40
CA THR A 163 -8.17 0.79 18.73
C THR A 163 -8.02 2.21 19.26
N VAL A 164 -7.94 2.35 20.58
CA VAL A 164 -7.69 3.63 21.26
C VAL A 164 -6.44 3.53 22.14
N TRP A 165 -6.38 2.52 23.01
CA TRP A 165 -5.29 2.34 23.99
C TRP A 165 -4.55 1.00 23.84
N GLU A 166 -5.13 0.09 23.08
CA GLU A 166 -4.66 -1.29 22.90
C GLU A 166 -3.42 -1.35 22.00
N TYR A 167 -3.29 -0.40 21.07
CA TYR A 167 -2.15 -0.25 20.18
C TYR A 167 -1.51 1.14 20.33
N PRO A 168 -0.18 1.28 20.24
CA PRO A 168 0.50 2.58 20.30
C PRO A 168 0.34 3.39 19.01
N ASN A 169 -0.91 3.67 18.61
CA ASN A 169 -1.26 4.44 17.43
C ASN A 169 -0.51 5.77 17.40
N TRP A 170 0.04 6.13 16.25
CA TRP A 170 0.71 7.42 16.00
C TRP A 170 1.94 7.70 16.88
N ARG A 171 2.49 6.66 17.51
CA ARG A 171 3.63 6.78 18.44
C ARG A 171 4.87 6.03 17.97
N GLN A 172 4.75 5.24 16.91
CA GLN A 172 5.85 4.48 16.35
C GLN A 172 6.83 5.43 15.66
N ARG A 173 8.13 5.28 15.98
CA ARG A 173 9.20 6.03 15.35
C ARG A 173 9.87 5.19 14.27
N LEU A 174 10.42 5.85 13.27
CA LEU A 174 11.37 5.21 12.37
C LEU A 174 12.64 4.83 13.14
N PRO A 175 13.29 3.70 12.79
CA PRO A 175 14.43 3.16 13.55
C PRO A 175 15.73 3.98 13.37
N ALA A 176 15.77 4.87 12.39
CA ALA A 176 16.96 5.60 11.97
C ALA A 176 16.67 7.09 11.74
N GLY A 177 17.73 7.91 11.72
CA GLY A 177 17.65 9.34 11.40
C GLY A 177 17.50 9.59 9.89
N VAL A 178 17.08 10.80 9.51
CA VAL A 178 16.83 11.17 8.10
C VAL A 178 18.05 10.92 7.20
N ASP A 179 19.26 11.28 7.65
CA ASP A 179 20.48 11.11 6.86
C ASP A 179 20.82 9.62 6.62
N GLU A 180 20.60 8.78 7.64
CA GLU A 180 20.83 7.33 7.54
C GLU A 180 19.81 6.66 6.64
N ILE A 181 18.53 7.04 6.77
CA ILE A 181 17.44 6.59 5.90
C ILE A 181 17.76 6.97 4.45
N ALA A 182 18.11 8.25 4.20
CA ALA A 182 18.44 8.73 2.86
C ALA A 182 19.66 8.01 2.25
N ALA A 183 20.60 7.55 3.08
CA ALA A 183 21.77 6.78 2.66
C ALA A 183 21.50 5.27 2.52
N SER A 184 20.31 4.78 2.86
CA SER A 184 20.02 3.35 2.87
C SER A 184 20.07 2.74 1.45
N PRO A 185 20.70 1.55 1.28
CA PRO A 185 20.79 0.89 -0.03
C PRO A 185 19.43 0.58 -0.65
N VAL A 186 18.44 0.22 0.18
CA VAL A 186 17.06 -0.10 -0.24
C VAL A 186 16.36 1.11 -0.87
N LEU A 187 16.46 2.31 -0.29
CA LEU A 187 15.90 3.51 -0.90
C LEU A 187 16.64 3.89 -2.19
N ALA A 188 17.96 3.71 -2.24
CA ALA A 188 18.72 3.92 -3.46
C ALA A 188 18.35 2.90 -4.57
N ASN A 189 18.03 1.65 -4.21
CA ASN A 189 17.50 0.64 -5.11
C ASN A 189 16.10 1.02 -5.62
N ALA A 190 15.18 1.35 -4.71
CA ALA A 190 13.82 1.77 -5.04
C ALA A 190 13.81 2.98 -5.97
N ALA A 191 14.63 4.01 -5.71
CA ALA A 191 14.79 5.15 -6.59
C ALA A 191 15.28 4.77 -8.00
N ARG A 192 16.21 3.81 -8.10
CA ARG A 192 16.67 3.28 -9.40
C ARG A 192 15.57 2.50 -10.13
N ILE A 193 14.78 1.72 -9.41
CA ILE A 193 13.64 0.97 -9.95
C ILE A 193 12.61 1.94 -10.52
N MET A 194 12.19 2.93 -9.71
CA MET A 194 11.24 3.98 -10.11
C MET A 194 11.73 4.73 -11.36
N LYS A 195 12.99 5.19 -11.35
CA LYS A 195 13.58 5.90 -12.49
C LYS A 195 13.62 5.07 -13.78
N ARG A 196 13.88 3.76 -13.69
CA ARG A 196 13.91 2.85 -14.86
C ARG A 196 12.52 2.69 -15.49
N ALA A 197 11.47 2.71 -14.67
CA ALA A 197 10.09 2.66 -15.12
C ALA A 197 9.53 4.04 -15.55
N GLY A 198 10.35 5.09 -15.57
CA GLY A 198 9.93 6.44 -15.97
C GLY A 198 9.13 7.20 -14.90
N ARG A 199 9.35 6.86 -13.63
CA ARG A 199 8.78 7.56 -12.47
C ARG A 199 9.70 8.65 -11.94
#